data_AF-A0A2V5WDB4-F1
#
_entry.id   AF-A0A2V5WDB4-F1
#
_cell.length_a   1.000
_cell.length_b   1.000
_cell.length_c   1.000
_cell.angle_alpha   90.00
_cell.angle_beta   90.00
_cell.angle_gamma   90.00
#
_symmetry.space_group_name_H-M   'P 1'
#
loop_
_entity.id
_entity.type
_entity.pdbx_description
1 polymer ?
#
loop_
_entity_poly.entity_id
_entity_poly.type
_entity_poly.pdbx_seq_one_letter_code
_entity_poly.pdbx_strand_id
1 'polypeptide(L)' 'ILKLRQGVGRLIRTKSDHGIVVILDNRIVTRPYGRAFLQALPECPVKVI' A
#
# COMPACT_ATOMS: atom_id res chain seq x y z
N ILE A 1 9.61 -3.13 0.75
CA ILE A 1 9.09 -1.96 0.03
C ILE A 1 8.87 -2.25 -1.46
N LEU A 2 9.90 -2.63 -2.23
CA LEU A 2 9.78 -2.83 -3.69
C LEU A 2 8.67 -3.82 -4.10
N LYS A 3 8.59 -4.98 -3.44
CA LYS A 3 7.53 -5.98 -3.71
C LYS A 3 6.11 -5.44 -3.48
N LEU A 4 5.90 -4.62 -2.43
CA LEU A 4 4.59 -4.03 -2.15
C LEU A 4 4.20 -3.03 -3.25
N ARG A 5 5.12 -2.14 -3.64
CA ARG A 5 4.92 -1.20 -4.75
C ARG A 5 4.59 -1.92 -6.06
N GLN A 6 5.32 -2.99 -6.37
CA GLN A 6 5.08 -3.81 -7.55
C GLN A 6 3.70 -4.49 -7.51
N GLY A 7 3.26 -4.95 -6.33
CA GLY A 7 1.92 -5.48 -6.12
C GLY A 7 0.83 -4.43 -6.41
N VAL A 8 0.99 -3.21 -5.90
CA VAL A 8 0.05 -2.10 -6.19
C VAL A 8 0.04 -1.75 -7.67
N GLY A 9 1.19 -1.78 -8.36
CA GLY A 9 1.25 -1.58 -9.81
C GLY A 9 0.57 -2.66 -10.65
N ARG A 10 0.14 -3.78 -10.04
CA ARG A 10 -0.76 -4.75 -10.71
C ARG A 10 -2.22 -4.29 -10.68
N LEU A 11 -2.60 -3.48 -9.70
CA LEU A 11 -3.96 -2.97 -9.51
C LEU A 11 -4.21 -1.70 -10.34
N ILE A 12 -3.28 -0.75 -10.33
CA ILE A 12 -3.41 0.53 -11.02
C ILE A 12 -2.42 0.58 -12.18
N ARG A 13 -2.91 0.46 -13.42
CA ARG A 13 -2.12 0.52 -14.66
C ARG A 13 -2.46 1.73 -15.52
N THR A 14 -3.69 2.20 -15.46
CA THR A 14 -4.19 3.38 -16.19
C THR A 14 -4.71 4.43 -15.21
N LYS A 15 -4.89 5.68 -15.69
CA LYS A 15 -5.40 6.78 -14.86
C LYS A 15 -6.85 6.58 -14.38
N SER A 16 -7.61 5.71 -15.05
CA SER A 16 -9.01 5.42 -14.74
C SER A 16 -9.19 4.17 -13.87
N ASP A 17 -8.11 3.46 -13.54
CA ASP A 17 -8.20 2.26 -12.72
C ASP A 17 -8.50 2.63 -11.27
N HIS A 18 -9.39 1.87 -10.65
CA HIS A 18 -9.75 2.01 -9.24
C HIS A 18 -9.73 0.64 -8.59
N GLY A 19 -9.40 0.59 -7.30
CA GLY A 19 -9.41 -0.66 -6.54
C GLY A 19 -8.95 -0.46 -5.10
N ILE A 20 -8.93 -1.57 -4.36
CA ILE A 20 -8.57 -1.59 -2.95
C ILE A 20 -7.39 -2.55 -2.77
N VAL A 21 -6.38 -2.12 -2.01
CA VAL A 21 -5.27 -2.96 -1.56
C VAL A 21 -5.50 -3.31 -0.11
N VAL A 22 -5.56 -4.60 0.21
CA VAL A 22 -5.71 -5.08 1.59
C VAL A 22 -4.38 -5.68 2.05
N ILE A 23 -3.84 -5.15 3.15
CA ILE A 23 -2.58 -5.64 3.73
C ILE A 23 -2.91 -6.37 5.04
N LEU A 24 -2.73 -7.69 5.05
CA LEU A 24 -3.04 -8.56 6.20
C LEU A 24 -1.82 -8.76 7.13
N ASP A 25 -1.00 -7.71 7.29
CA ASP A 25 0.23 -7.77 8.07
C ASP A 25 0.28 -6.62 9.08
N ASN A 26 0.05 -6.94 10.36
CA ASN A 26 0.03 -5.97 11.46
C ASN A 26 1.39 -5.28 11.67
N ARG A 27 2.48 -5.78 11.08
CA ARG A 27 3.81 -5.14 11.15
C ARG A 27 3.84 -3.78 10.44
N ILE A 28 2.94 -3.55 9.49
CA ILE A 28 2.76 -2.23 8.84
C ILE A 28 2.39 -1.14 9.83
N VAL A 29 1.67 -1.47 10.90
CA VAL A 29 1.22 -0.50 11.91
C VAL A 29 2.14 -0.51 13.12
N THR A 30 2.58 -1.71 13.56
CA THR A 30 3.28 -1.88 14.82
C THR A 30 4.78 -1.60 14.77
N ARG A 31 5.42 -1.69 13.59
CA ARG A 31 6.87 -1.52 13.46
C ARG A 31 7.23 -0.14 12.91
N PRO A 32 8.34 0.48 13.38
CA PRO A 32 8.77 1.80 12.90
C PRO A 32 8.94 1.89 11.38
N TYR A 33 9.40 0.80 10.75
CA TYR A 33 9.56 0.73 9.30
C TYR A 33 8.23 0.71 8.53
N GLY A 34 7.10 0.41 9.19
CA GLY A 34 5.79 0.36 8.56
C GLY A 34 5.38 1.69 7.92
N ARG A 35 5.75 2.82 8.54
CA ARG A 35 5.56 4.16 7.99
C ARG A 35 6.26 4.34 6.64
N ALA A 36 7.49 3.84 6.50
CA ALA A 36 8.24 3.91 5.24
C ALA A 36 7.60 3.04 4.14
N PHE A 37 6.93 1.94 4.49
CA PHE A 37 6.16 1.15 3.53
C PHE A 37 4.93 1.90 3.02
N LEU A 38 4.17 2.54 3.91
CA LEU A 38 2.98 3.32 3.54
C LEU A 38 3.35 4.55 2.71
N GLN A 39 4.42 5.27 3.07
CA GLN A 39 4.92 6.41 2.30
C GLN A 39 5.45 6.04 0.92
N ALA A 40 5.79 4.77 0.70
CA ALA A 40 6.26 4.30 -0.60
C ALA A 40 5.12 3.96 -1.57
N LEU A 41 3.87 3.96 -1.09
CA LEU A 41 2.66 3.79 -1.89
C LEU A 41 2.19 5.15 -2.45
N PRO A 42 1.42 5.17 -3.56
CA PRO A 42 0.73 6.36 -4.00
C PRO A 42 -0.15 6.96 -2.89
N GLU A 43 -0.31 8.28 -2.87
CA GLU A 43 -1.24 8.92 -1.95
C GLU A 43 -2.65 8.38 -2.17
N CYS A 44 -3.21 7.77 -1.11
CA CYS A 44 -4.53 7.19 -1.10
C CYS A 44 -5.09 7.18 0.32
N PRO A 45 -6.42 7.14 0.49
CA PRO A 45 -7.02 6.97 1.80
C PRO A 45 -6.57 5.65 2.44
N VAL A 46 -6.04 5.71 3.66
CA VAL A 46 -5.65 4.53 4.43
C VAL A 46 -6.62 4.34 5.58
N LYS A 47 -7.18 3.13 5.70
CA LYS A 47 -8.03 2.73 6.83
C LYS A 47 -7.41 1.53 7.52
N VAL A 48 -7.14 1.66 8.82
CA VAL A 48 -6.76 0.54 9.69
C VAL A 48 -8.03 0.07 10.37
N ILE A 49 -8.34 -1.22 10.23
CA ILE A 49 -9.47 -1.90 10.86
C ILE A 49 -8.93 -2.72 12.03
#